data_AF-A0A957QUP3-F1
#
_entry.id   AF-A0A957QUP3-F1
#
_cell.length_a   1.000
_cell.length_b   1.000
_cell.length_c   1.000
_cell.angle_alpha   90.00
_cell.angle_beta   90.00
_cell.angle_gamma   90.00
#
_symmetry.space_group_name_H-M   'P 1'
#
loop_
_entity.id
_entity.type
_entity.pdbx_description
1 polymer ?
#
loop_
_entity_poly.entity_id
_entity_poly.type
_entity_poly.pdbx_seq_one_letter_code
_entity_poly.pdbx_strand_id
1 'polypeptide(L)'
;CHTPMLFAATLNQVDRDGGYTGWTPAHFVAEMERYAVRYGCTSPLYPCLDHGGMWLKDRHTKEKLPLAQATAEVKLSLTACLEAGYALLHIDPTVDRTLPAGQAPSVPVVVERTVDLIAHAEAERARLGLPKVAYEVGTEEVHGGLVDIDNFTLFLDLLKQRLDEQGLAGAWPTFVVAQVGTDLHTTYFDPAAAQRLTAIVRPTGALLKGHYTDWVENPADYAATGMGGANVGPEFTAVEYDA
;
A
#
# COMPACT_ATOMS: atom_id res chain seq x y z
N CYS A 1 -1.15 -25.81 2.63
CA CYS A 1 -1.76 -24.47 2.82
C CYS A 1 -1.86 -23.81 1.45
N HIS A 2 -3.07 -23.47 0.98
CA HIS A 2 -3.31 -22.81 -0.31
C HIS A 2 -3.62 -21.32 -0.14
N THR A 3 -3.03 -20.68 0.86
CA THR A 3 -3.26 -19.26 1.14
C THR A 3 -2.44 -18.42 0.14
N PRO A 4 -3.07 -17.48 -0.59
CA PRO A 4 -2.36 -16.45 -1.34
C PRO A 4 -1.34 -15.71 -0.46
N MET A 5 -0.12 -15.51 -0.96
CA MET A 5 0.90 -14.72 -0.26
C MET A 5 1.22 -13.47 -1.07
N LEU A 6 1.08 -12.30 -0.43
CA LEU A 6 1.45 -11.01 -0.99
C LEU A 6 2.87 -10.69 -0.53
N PHE A 7 3.78 -10.49 -1.48
CA PHE A 7 5.15 -10.08 -1.22
C PHE A 7 5.27 -8.61 -1.58
N ALA A 8 5.18 -7.76 -0.56
CA ALA A 8 5.19 -6.32 -0.72
C ALA A 8 6.61 -5.77 -0.58
N ALA A 9 7.01 -4.89 -1.51
CA ALA A 9 8.27 -4.16 -1.44
C ALA A 9 8.01 -2.65 -1.55
N THR A 10 8.70 -1.87 -0.73
CA THR A 10 8.67 -0.40 -0.82
C THR A 10 9.56 0.10 -1.96
N LEU A 11 9.36 1.34 -2.42
CA LEU A 11 10.25 1.99 -3.39
C LEU A 11 11.67 2.25 -2.86
N ASN A 12 11.89 2.16 -1.54
CA ASN A 12 13.23 2.18 -0.97
C ASN A 12 13.94 0.85 -1.19
N GLN A 13 13.22 -0.27 -1.05
CA GLN A 13 13.74 -1.62 -1.24
C GLN A 13 14.00 -1.93 -2.70
N VAL A 14 12.97 -1.82 -3.54
CA VAL A 14 12.94 -2.26 -4.92
C VAL A 14 12.35 -1.14 -5.77
N ASP A 15 13.13 -0.63 -6.71
CA ASP A 15 12.70 0.39 -7.66
C ASP A 15 13.56 0.35 -8.93
N ARG A 16 13.25 1.19 -9.93
CA ARG A 16 13.96 1.27 -11.22
C ARG A 16 15.47 1.50 -11.10
N ASP A 17 15.92 2.19 -10.05
CA ASP A 17 17.34 2.42 -9.76
C ASP A 17 17.96 1.34 -8.85
N GLY A 18 17.22 0.27 -8.56
CA GLY A 18 17.64 -0.85 -7.72
C GLY A 18 17.26 -0.70 -6.24
N GLY A 19 16.83 0.49 -5.79
CA GLY A 19 16.65 0.75 -4.36
C GLY A 19 17.91 0.42 -3.55
N TYR A 20 17.75 0.08 -2.27
CA TYR A 20 18.88 -0.37 -1.44
C TYR A 20 19.17 -1.87 -1.59
N THR A 21 18.28 -2.66 -2.19
CA THR A 21 18.50 -4.10 -2.42
C THR A 21 19.33 -4.37 -3.69
N GLY A 22 19.41 -3.40 -4.60
CA GLY A 22 19.94 -3.58 -5.95
C GLY A 22 18.95 -4.25 -6.91
N TRP A 23 17.70 -4.48 -6.50
CA TRP A 23 16.68 -5.11 -7.33
C TRP A 23 15.76 -4.10 -7.99
N THR A 24 15.54 -4.31 -9.28
CA THR A 24 14.42 -3.70 -10.01
C THR A 24 13.14 -4.51 -9.75
N PRO A 25 11.94 -3.98 -10.06
CA PRO A 25 10.70 -4.74 -9.98
C PRO A 25 10.77 -6.10 -10.70
N ALA A 26 11.38 -6.14 -11.89
CA ALA A 26 11.56 -7.38 -12.66
C ALA A 26 12.51 -8.38 -11.95
N HIS A 27 13.60 -7.90 -11.34
CA HIS A 27 14.49 -8.76 -10.56
C HIS A 27 13.80 -9.33 -9.32
N PHE A 28 13.00 -8.52 -8.62
CA PHE A 28 12.24 -8.98 -7.46
C PHE A 28 11.27 -10.12 -7.81
N VAL A 29 10.51 -9.98 -8.91
CA VAL A 29 9.59 -11.03 -9.38
C VAL A 29 10.37 -12.29 -9.79
N ALA A 30 11.47 -12.15 -10.51
CA ALA A 30 12.31 -13.29 -10.89
C ALA A 30 12.89 -14.04 -9.66
N GLU A 31 13.29 -13.31 -8.61
CA GLU A 31 13.76 -13.92 -7.36
C GLU A 31 12.65 -14.65 -6.61
N MET A 32 11.44 -14.07 -6.56
CA MET A 32 10.27 -14.75 -5.99
C MET A 32 9.99 -16.09 -6.69
N GLU A 33 9.99 -16.10 -8.03
CA GLU A 33 9.81 -17.33 -8.82
C GLU A 33 10.93 -18.33 -8.57
N ARG A 34 12.19 -17.87 -8.51
CA ARG A 34 13.35 -18.71 -8.21
C ARG A 34 13.23 -19.38 -6.84
N TYR A 35 12.80 -18.63 -5.82
CA TYR A 35 12.58 -19.18 -4.48
C TYR A 35 11.38 -20.14 -4.44
N ALA A 36 10.31 -19.85 -5.18
CA ALA A 36 9.18 -20.76 -5.30
C ALA A 36 9.62 -22.13 -5.84
N VAL A 37 10.43 -22.15 -6.91
CA VAL A 37 10.99 -23.39 -7.47
C VAL A 37 11.93 -24.07 -6.48
N ARG A 38 12.86 -23.32 -5.88
CA ARG A 38 13.87 -23.86 -4.95
C ARG A 38 13.23 -24.59 -3.77
N TYR A 39 12.15 -24.05 -3.21
CA TYR A 39 11.48 -24.59 -2.03
C TYR A 39 10.24 -25.43 -2.36
N GLY A 40 9.91 -25.63 -3.65
CA GLY A 40 8.72 -26.36 -4.06
C GLY A 40 7.41 -25.70 -3.63
N CYS A 41 7.39 -24.37 -3.52
CA CYS A 41 6.20 -23.63 -3.15
C CYS A 41 5.21 -23.59 -4.32
N THR A 42 4.04 -24.19 -4.13
CA THR A 42 2.96 -24.21 -5.13
C THR A 42 1.84 -23.22 -4.80
N SER A 43 1.98 -22.42 -3.75
CA SER A 43 1.01 -21.39 -3.40
C SER A 43 1.14 -20.19 -4.34
N PRO A 44 0.04 -19.50 -4.69
CA PRO A 44 0.10 -18.26 -5.44
C PRO A 44 0.93 -17.19 -4.69
N LEU A 45 1.96 -16.67 -5.35
CA LEU A 45 2.79 -15.56 -4.86
C LEU A 45 2.47 -14.32 -5.69
N TYR A 46 2.15 -13.22 -5.02
CA TYR A 46 1.76 -11.98 -5.67
C TYR A 46 2.76 -10.88 -5.32
N PRO A 47 3.54 -10.37 -6.29
CA PRO A 47 4.39 -9.20 -6.06
C PRO A 47 3.52 -7.96 -5.90
N CYS A 48 3.82 -7.17 -4.88
CA CYS A 48 3.05 -5.98 -4.51
C CYS A 48 3.97 -4.79 -4.27
N LEU A 49 3.48 -3.59 -4.59
CA LEU A 49 4.13 -2.34 -4.19
C LEU A 49 3.55 -1.90 -2.86
N ASP A 50 4.43 -1.57 -1.92
CA ASP A 50 4.06 -0.98 -0.64
C ASP A 50 4.40 0.52 -0.61
N HIS A 51 3.46 1.34 -0.12
CA HIS A 51 3.59 2.79 0.02
C HIS A 51 4.10 3.51 -1.26
N GLY A 52 3.40 3.32 -2.37
CA GLY A 52 3.67 3.99 -3.63
C GLY A 52 3.16 5.44 -3.65
N GLY A 53 4.03 6.40 -3.34
CA GLY A 53 3.69 7.82 -3.41
C GLY A 53 4.84 8.79 -3.25
N MET A 54 4.54 10.07 -3.39
CA MET A 54 5.54 11.13 -3.38
C MET A 54 6.25 11.20 -2.03
N TRP A 55 7.57 11.35 -2.04
CA TRP A 55 8.42 11.45 -0.85
C TRP A 55 8.43 10.27 0.14
N LEU A 56 7.79 9.15 -0.20
CA LEU A 56 7.91 7.89 0.56
C LEU A 56 9.22 7.15 0.25
N LYS A 57 9.76 7.35 -0.96
CA LYS A 57 11.16 7.01 -1.25
C LYS A 57 12.07 8.05 -0.62
N ASP A 58 12.97 7.62 0.25
CA ASP A 58 13.95 8.45 0.97
C ASP A 58 14.69 9.42 0.07
N ARG A 59 15.06 8.95 -1.12
CA ARG A 59 15.79 9.72 -2.12
C ARG A 59 15.03 10.97 -2.54
N HIS A 60 13.70 10.89 -2.69
CA HIS A 60 12.87 12.03 -3.04
C HIS A 60 12.98 13.14 -1.98
N THR A 61 13.00 12.78 -0.68
CA THR A 61 13.14 13.73 0.43
C THR A 61 14.57 14.24 0.55
N LYS A 62 15.59 13.37 0.48
CA LYS A 62 17.01 13.71 0.59
C LYS A 62 17.45 14.69 -0.51
N GLU A 63 16.98 14.46 -1.74
CA GLU A 63 17.26 15.34 -2.89
C GLU A 63 16.32 16.55 -2.97
N LYS A 64 15.35 16.67 -2.05
CA LYS A 64 14.37 17.76 -2.00
C LYS A 64 13.62 17.93 -3.31
N LEU A 65 13.19 16.82 -3.91
CA LEU A 65 12.47 16.85 -5.18
C LEU A 65 11.19 17.69 -5.03
N PRO A 66 10.93 18.65 -5.95
CA PRO A 66 9.65 19.32 -6.03
C PRO A 66 8.50 18.33 -6.29
N LEU A 67 7.28 18.67 -5.88
CA LEU A 67 6.10 17.81 -6.03
C LEU A 67 5.98 17.22 -7.44
N ALA A 68 6.06 18.07 -8.48
CA ALA A 68 5.93 17.63 -9.87
C ALA A 68 6.98 16.59 -10.27
N GLN A 69 8.22 16.72 -9.77
CA GLN A 69 9.28 15.78 -10.06
C GLN A 69 9.10 14.48 -9.27
N ALA A 70 8.74 14.56 -7.99
CA ALA A 70 8.42 13.39 -7.18
C ALA A 70 7.23 12.59 -7.77
N THR A 71 6.19 13.27 -8.25
CA THR A 71 5.06 12.64 -8.94
C THR A 71 5.52 11.94 -10.22
N ALA A 72 6.38 12.57 -11.03
CA ALA A 72 6.91 11.95 -12.23
C ALA A 72 7.74 10.68 -11.93
N GLU A 73 8.60 10.73 -10.91
CA GLU A 73 9.39 9.55 -10.49
C GLU A 73 8.49 8.41 -10.01
N VAL A 74 7.49 8.69 -9.18
CA VAL A 74 6.53 7.68 -8.70
C VAL A 74 5.77 7.06 -9.85
N LYS A 75 5.25 7.87 -10.79
CA LYS A 75 4.53 7.38 -11.97
C LYS A 75 5.36 6.42 -12.81
N LEU A 76 6.64 6.74 -13.03
CA LEU A 76 7.55 5.84 -13.73
C LEU A 76 7.79 4.53 -12.95
N SER A 77 7.89 4.60 -11.63
CA SER A 77 8.02 3.42 -10.77
C SER A 77 6.75 2.55 -10.77
N LEU A 78 5.55 3.15 -10.80
CA LEU A 78 4.29 2.41 -10.99
C LEU A 78 4.27 1.69 -12.34
N THR A 79 4.70 2.34 -13.42
CA THR A 79 4.82 1.69 -14.74
C THR A 79 5.77 0.50 -14.69
N ALA A 80 6.93 0.62 -14.04
CA ALA A 80 7.88 -0.48 -13.91
C ALA A 80 7.35 -1.65 -13.08
N CYS A 81 6.55 -1.38 -12.04
CA CYS A 81 5.85 -2.42 -11.29
C CYS A 81 4.84 -3.17 -12.16
N LEU A 82 4.05 -2.44 -12.96
CA LEU A 82 3.10 -3.03 -13.91
C LEU A 82 3.79 -3.91 -14.94
N GLU A 83 4.87 -3.42 -15.56
CA GLU A 83 5.68 -4.17 -16.54
C GLU A 83 6.27 -5.46 -15.95
N ALA A 84 6.65 -5.43 -14.66
CA ALA A 84 7.15 -6.60 -13.94
C ALA A 84 6.05 -7.57 -13.49
N GLY A 85 4.76 -7.24 -13.65
CA GLY A 85 3.64 -8.10 -13.29
C GLY A 85 3.20 -7.97 -11.82
N TYR A 86 3.42 -6.82 -11.19
CA TYR A 86 2.86 -6.55 -9.86
C TYR A 86 1.34 -6.68 -9.86
N ALA A 87 0.82 -7.42 -8.90
CA ALA A 87 -0.60 -7.73 -8.81
C ALA A 87 -1.39 -6.70 -7.98
N LEU A 88 -0.70 -5.97 -7.10
CA LEU A 88 -1.27 -4.94 -6.23
C LEU A 88 -0.35 -3.72 -6.18
N LEU A 89 -0.91 -2.53 -6.32
CA LEU A 89 -0.22 -1.26 -6.09
C LEU A 89 -0.86 -0.54 -4.89
N HIS A 90 -0.11 -0.40 -3.79
CA HIS A 90 -0.48 0.49 -2.70
C HIS A 90 -0.18 1.94 -3.11
N ILE A 91 -1.22 2.75 -3.31
CA ILE A 91 -1.14 4.16 -3.70
C ILE A 91 -1.31 5.03 -2.44
N ASP A 92 -0.20 5.62 -2.01
CA ASP A 92 -0.14 6.38 -0.75
C ASP A 92 0.45 7.79 -0.96
N PRO A 93 -0.36 8.79 -1.35
CA PRO A 93 0.12 10.16 -1.53
C PRO A 93 -0.05 11.04 -0.28
N THR A 94 0.02 10.43 0.91
CA THR A 94 -0.27 11.10 2.20
C THR A 94 0.91 11.92 2.74
N VAL A 95 2.11 11.75 2.21
CA VAL A 95 3.28 12.56 2.58
C VAL A 95 3.35 13.83 1.73
N ASP A 96 3.56 14.98 2.39
CA ASP A 96 3.84 16.25 1.71
C ASP A 96 5.00 17.00 2.37
N ARG A 97 6.15 17.04 1.68
CA ARG A 97 7.36 17.71 2.20
C ARG A 97 7.38 19.22 1.96
N THR A 98 6.34 19.78 1.35
CA THR A 98 6.17 21.23 1.21
C THR A 98 5.40 21.84 2.38
N LEU A 99 4.73 21.01 3.19
CA LEU A 99 4.04 21.42 4.40
C LEU A 99 5.01 21.45 5.62
N PRO A 100 4.64 22.16 6.69
CA PRO A 100 5.37 22.09 7.96
C PRO A 100 5.52 20.64 8.47
N ALA A 101 6.61 20.36 9.17
CA ALA A 101 6.85 19.04 9.74
C ALA A 101 5.68 18.60 10.65
N GLY A 102 5.23 17.34 10.48
CA GLY A 102 4.11 16.77 11.21
C GLY A 102 2.73 17.15 10.69
N GLN A 103 2.63 17.90 9.58
CA GLN A 103 1.36 18.16 8.90
C GLN A 103 1.16 17.23 7.71
N ALA A 104 -0.03 16.66 7.63
CA ALA A 104 -0.50 15.91 6.47
C ALA A 104 -1.27 16.84 5.50
N PRO A 105 -1.26 16.56 4.19
CA PRO A 105 -2.16 17.20 3.24
C PRO A 105 -3.63 16.92 3.60
N SER A 106 -4.52 17.82 3.21
CA SER A 106 -5.95 17.63 3.44
C SER A 106 -6.51 16.46 2.63
N VAL A 107 -7.62 15.87 3.10
CA VAL A 107 -8.29 14.73 2.43
C VAL A 107 -8.53 15.00 0.93
N PRO A 108 -9.06 16.16 0.49
CA PRO A 108 -9.23 16.42 -0.95
C PRO A 108 -7.92 16.38 -1.74
N VAL A 109 -6.80 16.86 -1.16
CA VAL A 109 -5.48 16.81 -1.83
C VAL A 109 -4.98 15.38 -1.96
N VAL A 110 -5.17 14.55 -0.92
CA VAL A 110 -4.83 13.12 -0.97
C VAL A 110 -5.66 12.43 -2.05
N VAL A 111 -6.98 12.66 -2.10
CA VAL A 111 -7.87 12.07 -3.11
C VAL A 111 -7.43 12.42 -4.54
N GLU A 112 -7.16 13.71 -4.84
CA GLU A 112 -6.73 14.10 -6.18
C GLU A 112 -5.42 13.42 -6.58
N ARG A 113 -4.46 13.31 -5.66
CA ARG A 113 -3.20 12.62 -5.91
C ARG A 113 -3.39 11.12 -6.08
N THR A 114 -4.26 10.49 -5.29
CA THR A 114 -4.56 9.05 -5.41
C THR A 114 -5.18 8.76 -6.78
N VAL A 115 -6.16 9.55 -7.19
CA VAL A 115 -6.81 9.41 -8.50
C VAL A 115 -5.83 9.68 -9.64
N ASP A 116 -4.94 10.67 -9.53
CA ASP A 116 -3.91 10.93 -10.55
C ASP A 116 -2.94 9.74 -10.74
N LEU A 117 -2.51 9.10 -9.65
CA LEU A 117 -1.64 7.93 -9.70
C LEU A 117 -2.37 6.68 -10.22
N ILE A 118 -3.62 6.44 -9.80
CA ILE A 118 -4.46 5.34 -10.33
C ILE A 118 -4.73 5.55 -11.82
N ALA A 119 -5.07 6.77 -12.24
CA ALA A 119 -5.31 7.11 -13.64
C ALA A 119 -4.07 6.85 -14.52
N HIS A 120 -2.89 7.22 -14.03
CA HIS A 120 -1.64 6.90 -14.70
C HIS A 120 -1.43 5.39 -14.82
N ALA A 121 -1.59 4.65 -13.72
CA ALA A 121 -1.42 3.21 -13.71
C ALA A 121 -2.39 2.50 -14.67
N GLU A 122 -3.68 2.87 -14.68
CA GLU A 122 -4.67 2.29 -15.59
C GLU A 122 -4.40 2.65 -17.06
N ALA A 123 -3.97 3.88 -17.35
CA ALA A 123 -3.60 4.30 -18.70
C ALA A 123 -2.40 3.50 -19.22
N GLU A 124 -1.37 3.31 -18.40
CA GLU A 124 -0.17 2.54 -18.76
C GLU A 124 -0.47 1.04 -18.88
N ARG A 125 -1.28 0.49 -17.97
CA ARG A 125 -1.78 -0.90 -18.05
C ARG A 125 -2.49 -1.14 -19.38
N ALA A 126 -3.38 -0.23 -19.79
CA ALA A 126 -4.09 -0.32 -21.05
C ALA A 126 -3.14 -0.17 -22.26
N ARG A 127 -2.24 0.83 -22.23
CA ARG A 127 -1.24 1.10 -23.28
C ARG A 127 -0.33 -0.10 -23.52
N LEU A 128 0.06 -0.80 -22.46
CA LEU A 128 0.94 -1.95 -22.48
C LEU A 128 0.20 -3.29 -22.71
N GLY A 129 -1.14 -3.29 -22.74
CA GLY A 129 -1.93 -4.52 -22.91
C GLY A 129 -1.85 -5.48 -21.72
N LEU A 130 -1.65 -4.96 -20.51
CA LEU A 130 -1.44 -5.73 -19.29
C LEU A 130 -2.78 -6.14 -18.62
N PRO A 131 -2.79 -7.26 -17.86
CA PRO A 131 -3.96 -7.67 -17.09
C PRO A 131 -4.32 -6.64 -16.02
N LYS A 132 -5.53 -6.75 -15.46
CA LYS A 132 -5.99 -5.90 -14.35
C LYS A 132 -5.03 -5.98 -13.16
N VAL A 133 -4.85 -4.85 -12.49
CA VAL A 133 -4.09 -4.72 -11.25
C VAL A 133 -5.06 -4.36 -10.11
N ALA A 134 -4.77 -4.81 -8.89
CA ALA A 134 -5.51 -4.40 -7.70
C ALA A 134 -4.87 -3.16 -7.07
N TYR A 135 -5.67 -2.36 -6.37
CA TYR A 135 -5.19 -1.18 -5.66
C TYR A 135 -5.41 -1.31 -4.16
N GLU A 136 -4.47 -0.74 -3.40
CA GLU A 136 -4.59 -0.45 -1.98
C GLU A 136 -4.43 1.06 -1.78
N VAL A 137 -5.20 1.66 -0.88
CA VAL A 137 -5.15 3.11 -0.63
C VAL A 137 -5.27 3.41 0.86
N GLY A 138 -4.91 4.62 1.26
CA GLY A 138 -4.93 5.04 2.65
C GLY A 138 -3.55 4.93 3.28
N THR A 139 -3.48 5.19 4.57
CA THR A 139 -2.26 5.05 5.36
C THR A 139 -2.64 4.79 6.82
N GLU A 140 -1.75 4.13 7.53
CA GLU A 140 -1.79 3.91 8.97
C GLU A 140 -1.06 5.01 9.76
N GLU A 141 -0.33 5.91 9.08
CA GLU A 141 0.43 7.01 9.72
C GLU A 141 -0.48 8.18 10.17
N VAL A 142 -1.30 7.95 11.19
CA VAL A 142 -1.96 9.03 11.94
C VAL A 142 -1.12 9.44 13.14
N HIS A 143 -0.57 10.65 13.11
CA HIS A 143 0.19 11.20 14.22
C HIS A 143 -0.73 11.43 15.43
N GLY A 144 -0.63 10.58 16.46
CA GLY A 144 -1.18 10.86 17.79
C GLY A 144 -2.56 10.28 18.14
N GLY A 145 -3.04 9.23 17.46
CA GLY A 145 -4.23 8.51 17.94
C GLY A 145 -4.97 7.66 16.91
N LEU A 146 -6.13 7.14 17.33
CA LEU A 146 -7.08 6.39 16.49
C LEU A 146 -7.51 7.19 15.25
N VAL A 147 -7.90 6.48 14.19
CA VAL A 147 -8.42 7.07 12.94
C VAL A 147 -9.55 8.06 13.22
N ASP A 148 -9.43 9.24 12.62
CA ASP A 148 -10.54 10.18 12.48
C ASP A 148 -11.55 9.60 11.48
N ILE A 149 -12.64 9.06 12.00
CA ILE A 149 -13.70 8.38 11.24
C ILE A 149 -14.38 9.32 10.23
N ASP A 150 -14.49 10.61 10.55
CA ASP A 150 -15.14 11.58 9.67
C ASP A 150 -14.25 11.84 8.45
N ASN A 151 -12.95 12.06 8.67
CA ASN A 151 -11.98 12.20 7.59
C ASN A 151 -11.83 10.91 6.76
N PHE A 152 -11.86 9.74 7.41
CA PHE A 152 -11.83 8.44 6.73
C PHE A 152 -13.04 8.23 5.81
N THR A 153 -14.24 8.52 6.31
CA THR A 153 -15.48 8.42 5.53
C THR A 153 -15.47 9.42 4.37
N LEU A 154 -15.06 10.66 4.64
CA LEU A 154 -14.91 11.70 3.62
C LEU A 154 -13.92 11.28 2.53
N PHE A 155 -12.81 10.65 2.88
CA PHE A 155 -11.83 10.15 1.93
C PHE A 155 -12.45 9.12 0.98
N LEU A 156 -13.19 8.13 1.51
CA LEU A 156 -13.84 7.10 0.70
C LEU A 156 -14.91 7.67 -0.23
N ASP A 157 -15.74 8.58 0.28
CA ASP A 157 -16.81 9.21 -0.51
C ASP A 157 -16.22 10.04 -1.67
N LEU A 158 -15.22 10.87 -1.37
CA LEU A 158 -14.56 11.69 -2.38
C LEU A 158 -13.77 10.84 -3.38
N LEU A 159 -13.05 9.80 -2.92
CA LEU A 159 -12.34 8.89 -3.81
C LEU A 159 -13.30 8.22 -4.79
N LYS A 160 -14.45 7.74 -4.31
CA LYS A 160 -15.46 7.09 -5.15
C LYS A 160 -15.98 8.06 -6.20
N GLN A 161 -16.40 9.25 -5.78
CA GLN A 161 -16.90 10.28 -6.68
C GLN A 161 -15.86 10.62 -7.76
N ARG A 162 -14.60 10.82 -7.38
CA ARG A 162 -13.55 11.25 -8.30
C ARG A 162 -13.10 10.15 -9.25
N LEU A 163 -13.09 8.89 -8.82
CA LEU A 163 -12.89 7.76 -9.73
C LEU A 163 -14.04 7.64 -10.73
N ASP A 164 -15.29 7.79 -10.29
CA ASP A 164 -16.46 7.76 -11.17
C ASP A 164 -16.41 8.87 -12.22
N GLU A 165 -16.07 10.11 -11.82
CA GLU A 165 -15.94 11.26 -12.71
C GLU A 165 -14.83 11.10 -13.77
N GLN A 166 -13.78 10.31 -13.48
CA GLN A 166 -12.71 9.98 -14.42
C GLN A 166 -13.00 8.72 -15.26
N GLY A 167 -14.15 8.07 -15.07
CA GLY A 167 -14.46 6.79 -15.73
C GLY A 167 -13.62 5.61 -15.21
N LEU A 168 -13.08 5.72 -13.99
CA LEU A 168 -12.19 4.76 -13.33
C LEU A 168 -12.89 3.95 -12.23
N ALA A 169 -14.22 3.87 -12.23
CA ALA A 169 -14.99 3.08 -11.26
C ALA A 169 -14.52 1.62 -11.15
N GLY A 170 -14.02 1.04 -12.25
CA GLY A 170 -13.47 -0.33 -12.29
C GLY A 170 -12.12 -0.50 -11.59
N ALA A 171 -11.47 0.58 -11.18
CA ALA A 171 -10.21 0.62 -10.44
C ALA A 171 -10.42 0.93 -8.94
N TRP A 172 -11.65 0.75 -8.43
CA TRP A 172 -11.92 0.86 -7.00
C TRP A 172 -10.95 -0.03 -6.19
N PRO A 173 -10.38 0.47 -5.08
CA PRO A 173 -9.40 -0.29 -4.31
C PRO A 173 -9.94 -1.62 -3.78
N THR A 174 -9.09 -2.63 -3.81
CA THR A 174 -9.36 -3.93 -3.15
C THR A 174 -9.14 -3.80 -1.64
N PHE A 175 -8.13 -3.05 -1.24
CA PHE A 175 -7.80 -2.79 0.16
C PHE A 175 -7.84 -1.31 0.50
N VAL A 176 -8.25 -1.02 1.72
CA VAL A 176 -8.12 0.29 2.35
C VAL A 176 -7.31 0.10 3.63
N VAL A 177 -6.27 0.92 3.81
CA VAL A 177 -5.44 0.95 5.00
C VAL A 177 -5.95 2.01 5.95
N ALA A 178 -5.98 1.68 7.23
CA ALA A 178 -6.30 2.60 8.31
C ALA A 178 -5.63 2.14 9.61
N GLN A 179 -5.40 3.06 10.53
CA GLN A 179 -4.86 2.77 11.85
C GLN A 179 -5.87 1.99 12.72
N VAL A 180 -5.51 0.77 13.11
CA VAL A 180 -6.35 -0.18 13.86
C VAL A 180 -5.83 -0.46 15.27
N GLY A 181 -4.98 0.41 15.80
CA GLY A 181 -4.36 0.32 17.12
C GLY A 181 -2.90 -0.11 17.09
N THR A 182 -2.42 -0.65 15.97
CA THR A 182 -1.03 -1.10 15.79
C THR A 182 -0.20 -0.06 15.04
N ASP A 183 0.95 0.29 15.61
CA ASP A 183 1.96 1.15 14.99
C ASP A 183 3.37 0.70 15.38
N LEU A 184 4.40 1.44 14.98
CA LEU A 184 5.80 1.17 15.34
C LEU A 184 6.08 1.11 16.85
N HIS A 185 5.16 1.55 17.69
CA HIS A 185 5.31 1.63 19.14
C HIS A 185 4.24 0.84 19.90
N THR A 186 3.23 0.28 19.21
CA THR A 186 2.06 -0.34 19.82
C THR A 186 1.78 -1.69 19.18
N THR A 187 1.81 -2.74 20.01
CA THR A 187 1.58 -4.16 19.62
C THR A 187 0.15 -4.62 19.88
N TYR A 188 -0.68 -3.79 20.51
CA TYR A 188 -2.07 -4.13 20.79
C TYR A 188 -2.97 -3.74 19.61
N PHE A 189 -3.64 -4.72 19.01
CA PHE A 189 -4.66 -4.49 18.00
C PHE A 189 -5.99 -4.13 18.68
N ASP A 190 -6.64 -3.03 18.28
CA ASP A 190 -7.93 -2.59 18.81
C ASP A 190 -9.08 -3.20 17.97
N PRO A 191 -9.71 -4.31 18.45
CA PRO A 191 -10.76 -4.96 17.69
C PRO A 191 -12.02 -4.09 17.56
N ALA A 192 -12.28 -3.19 18.49
CA ALA A 192 -13.44 -2.32 18.44
C ALA A 192 -13.27 -1.24 17.37
N ALA A 193 -12.07 -0.66 17.24
CA ALA A 193 -11.75 0.24 16.14
C ALA A 193 -11.82 -0.47 14.78
N ALA A 194 -11.19 -1.65 14.67
CA ALA A 194 -11.20 -2.44 13.45
C ALA A 194 -12.61 -2.84 12.99
N GLN A 195 -13.50 -3.23 13.92
CA GLN A 195 -14.91 -3.53 13.60
C GLN A 195 -15.65 -2.32 13.03
N ARG A 196 -15.48 -1.14 13.63
CA ARG A 196 -16.13 0.09 13.15
C ARG A 196 -15.65 0.43 11.74
N LEU A 197 -14.34 0.42 11.51
CA LEU A 197 -13.74 0.71 10.21
C LEU A 197 -14.14 -0.33 9.15
N THR A 198 -14.15 -1.62 9.51
CA THR A 198 -14.59 -2.69 8.62
C THR A 198 -16.06 -2.52 8.22
N ALA A 199 -16.93 -2.10 9.15
CA ALA A 199 -18.34 -1.83 8.85
C ALA A 199 -18.53 -0.66 7.85
N ILE A 200 -17.61 0.30 7.82
CA ILE A 200 -17.60 1.43 6.86
C ILE A 200 -17.06 0.98 5.50
N VAL A 201 -15.97 0.20 5.48
CA VAL A 201 -15.30 -0.20 4.23
C VAL A 201 -16.08 -1.28 3.48
N ARG A 202 -16.63 -2.27 4.19
CA ARG A 202 -17.24 -3.47 3.56
C ARG A 202 -18.34 -3.17 2.53
N PRO A 203 -19.28 -2.22 2.76
CA PRO A 203 -20.30 -1.85 1.77
C PRO A 203 -19.74 -1.28 0.46
N THR A 204 -18.49 -0.80 0.46
CA THR A 204 -17.83 -0.29 -0.76
C THR A 204 -17.33 -1.42 -1.67
N GLY A 205 -17.25 -2.66 -1.17
CA GLY A 205 -16.65 -3.79 -1.86
C GLY A 205 -15.15 -3.98 -1.60
N ALA A 206 -14.50 -3.03 -0.93
CA ALA A 206 -13.12 -3.17 -0.46
C ALA A 206 -13.06 -3.93 0.88
N LEU A 207 -11.85 -4.32 1.29
CA LEU A 207 -11.54 -4.87 2.60
C LEU A 207 -10.57 -3.96 3.37
N LEU A 208 -10.68 -3.94 4.70
CA LEU A 208 -9.72 -3.22 5.53
C LEU A 208 -8.44 -4.06 5.68
N LYS A 209 -7.27 -3.41 5.59
CA LYS A 209 -5.97 -4.07 5.76
C LYS A 209 -5.16 -3.33 6.81
N GLY A 210 -4.55 -4.09 7.72
CA GLY A 210 -3.70 -3.55 8.77
C GLY A 210 -2.23 -3.61 8.39
N HIS A 211 -1.48 -2.62 8.88
CA HIS A 211 -0.02 -2.57 8.82
C HIS A 211 0.55 -2.65 10.24
N TYR A 212 1.87 -2.81 10.35
CA TYR A 212 2.57 -3.01 11.62
C TYR A 212 2.01 -4.18 12.43
N THR A 213 1.79 -5.33 11.79
CA THR A 213 1.24 -6.50 12.48
C THR A 213 2.31 -7.42 13.08
N ASP A 214 3.52 -6.89 13.25
CA ASP A 214 4.66 -7.53 13.88
C ASP A 214 4.45 -7.59 15.41
N TRP A 215 4.66 -8.76 16.00
CA TRP A 215 4.53 -9.03 17.45
C TRP A 215 3.18 -8.63 18.07
N VAL A 216 2.12 -8.62 17.28
CA VAL A 216 0.79 -8.27 17.80
C VAL A 216 0.36 -9.21 18.92
N GLU A 217 -0.19 -8.66 19.99
CA GLU A 217 -0.57 -9.40 21.21
C GLU A 217 -1.79 -10.32 20.99
N ASN A 218 -2.71 -9.90 20.13
CA ASN A 218 -4.00 -10.53 19.85
C ASN A 218 -4.24 -10.76 18.34
N PRO A 219 -3.36 -11.49 17.62
CA PRO A 219 -3.40 -11.59 16.17
C PRO A 219 -4.65 -12.33 15.65
N ALA A 220 -5.27 -13.19 16.48
CA ALA A 220 -6.51 -13.88 16.15
C ALA A 220 -7.69 -12.91 15.91
N ASP A 221 -7.63 -11.70 16.47
CA ASP A 221 -8.71 -10.73 16.37
C ASP A 221 -8.79 -10.08 14.97
N TYR A 222 -7.72 -10.10 14.16
CA TYR A 222 -7.78 -9.60 12.79
C TYR A 222 -8.85 -10.32 11.98
N ALA A 223 -8.83 -11.65 11.98
CA ALA A 223 -9.84 -12.44 11.27
C ALA A 223 -11.24 -12.29 11.89
N ALA A 224 -11.33 -12.22 13.23
CA ALA A 224 -12.60 -12.10 13.94
C ALA A 224 -13.32 -10.77 13.68
N THR A 225 -12.58 -9.70 13.36
CA THR A 225 -13.12 -8.37 13.08
C THR A 225 -13.45 -8.14 11.59
N GLY A 226 -13.10 -9.10 10.72
CA GLY A 226 -13.38 -9.03 9.29
C GLY A 226 -12.32 -8.31 8.47
N MET A 227 -11.12 -8.12 9.02
CA MET A 227 -9.96 -7.62 8.28
C MET A 227 -9.65 -8.52 7.09
N GLY A 228 -9.30 -7.93 5.95
CA GLY A 228 -8.96 -8.64 4.72
C GLY A 228 -7.49 -9.00 4.58
N GLY A 229 -6.60 -8.37 5.37
CA GLY A 229 -5.17 -8.64 5.32
C GLY A 229 -4.39 -7.92 6.40
N ALA A 230 -3.12 -8.32 6.54
CA ALA A 230 -2.18 -7.84 7.53
C ALA A 230 -0.77 -7.86 6.91
N ASN A 231 -0.03 -6.75 7.02
CA ASN A 231 1.39 -6.67 6.65
C ASN A 231 2.28 -6.96 7.87
N VAL A 232 3.21 -7.90 7.70
CA VAL A 232 4.23 -8.29 8.68
C VAL A 232 5.59 -8.33 7.96
N GLY A 233 6.67 -7.94 8.64
CA GLY A 233 8.01 -7.86 8.03
C GLY A 233 9.13 -7.98 9.06
N PRO A 234 9.39 -6.93 9.87
CA PRO A 234 10.41 -6.93 10.92
C PRO A 234 10.46 -8.21 11.79
N GLU A 235 9.31 -8.74 12.19
CA GLU A 235 9.24 -9.95 13.03
C GLU A 235 9.88 -11.16 12.37
N PHE A 236 9.64 -11.37 11.07
CA PHE A 236 10.24 -12.49 10.34
C PHE A 236 11.76 -12.36 10.26
N THR A 237 12.26 -11.15 10.02
CA THR A 237 13.72 -10.91 9.95
C THR A 237 14.41 -11.03 11.31
N ALA A 238 13.73 -10.65 12.40
CA ALA A 238 14.26 -10.81 13.75
C ALA A 238 14.39 -12.29 14.13
N VAL A 239 13.36 -13.09 13.81
CA VAL A 239 13.39 -14.55 14.01
C VAL A 239 14.51 -15.21 13.20
N GLU A 240 14.76 -14.76 11.97
CA GLU A 240 15.88 -15.26 11.15
C GLU A 240 17.25 -14.88 11.73
N TYR A 241 17.40 -13.66 12.25
CA TYR A 241 18.65 -13.20 12.86
C TYR A 241 19.00 -13.98 14.13
N ASP A 242 18.00 -14.38 14.91
CA ASP A 242 18.18 -15.10 16.18
C ASP A 242 18.39 -16.62 16.00
N ALA A 243 18.25 -17.17 14.78
CA ALA A 243 18.32 -18.60 14.46
C ALA A 243 19.74 -19.11 14.14
#